data_AF-A0A842L188-F1
#
_entry.id   AF-A0A842L188-F1
#
_cell.length_a   1.000
_cell.length_b   1.000
_cell.length_c   1.000
_cell.angle_alpha   90.00
_cell.angle_beta   90.00
_cell.angle_gamma   90.00
#
_symmetry.space_group_name_H-M   'P 1'
#
loop_
_entity.id
_entity.type
_entity.pdbx_description
1 polymer ?
#
loop_
_entity_poly.entity_id
_entity_poly.type
_entity_poly.pdbx_seq_one_letter_code
_entity_poly.pdbx_strand_id
1 'polypeptide(L)'
;MDTLQPGGINNVVFEIAKGLSKKGNNNIIVFNPSWDNNSNMVKIIFIDNFKLVKGYKYKNLLYGFDIKNVEIVKNILNFFNPNIIHLHGIHTLFSPEMIYIIKKYYANIPVVFSPHLDATRSTFAGNHLW
;
A
#
# COMPACT_ATOMS: atom_id res chain seq x y z
N MET A 1 8.28 3.74 -1.36
CA MET A 1 7.52 3.50 -0.13
C MET A 1 7.83 2.11 0.42
N ASP A 2 8.66 2.07 1.45
CA ASP A 2 8.96 0.87 2.23
C ASP A 2 8.73 1.26 3.69
N THR A 3 7.64 0.80 4.31
CA THR A 3 7.21 1.21 5.66
C THR A 3 8.26 0.95 6.76
N LEU A 4 9.26 0.12 6.50
CA LEU A 4 10.36 -0.13 7.45
C LEU A 4 11.57 0.80 7.26
N GLN A 5 11.59 1.59 6.18
CA GLN A 5 12.68 2.52 5.89
C GLN A 5 12.34 3.93 6.37
N PRO A 6 13.33 4.68 6.88
CA PRO A 6 13.11 6.06 7.30
C PRO A 6 12.61 6.91 6.13
N GLY A 7 11.63 7.78 6.41
CA GLY A 7 11.04 8.69 5.43
C GLY A 7 9.66 9.15 5.86
N GLY A 8 9.24 10.34 5.42
CA GLY A 8 8.01 10.98 5.91
C GLY A 8 6.78 10.06 5.82
N ILE A 9 6.47 9.56 4.62
CA ILE A 9 5.28 8.73 4.42
C ILE A 9 5.39 7.33 5.04
N ASN A 10 6.59 6.74 5.04
CA ASN A 10 6.83 5.43 5.64
C ASN A 10 6.60 5.49 7.16
N ASN A 11 7.13 6.53 7.81
CA ASN A 11 6.94 6.77 9.25
C ASN A 11 5.47 7.00 9.60
N VAL A 12 4.75 7.79 8.78
CA VAL A 12 3.32 8.05 9.01
C VAL A 12 2.51 6.76 8.98
N VAL A 13 2.68 5.93 7.94
CA VAL A 13 1.94 4.66 7.84
C VAL A 13 2.29 3.71 8.98
N PHE A 14 3.57 3.62 9.34
CA PHE A 14 4.02 2.77 10.44
C PHE A 14 3.43 3.22 11.78
N GLU A 15 3.54 4.51 12.11
CA GLU A 15 3.06 5.05 13.39
C GLU A 15 1.53 5.08 13.48
N ILE A 16 0.81 5.22 12.35
CA ILE A 16 -0.65 5.03 12.33
C ILE A 16 -0.99 3.58 12.68
N ALA A 17 -0.36 2.60 12.03
CA ALA A 17 -0.62 1.19 12.29
C ALA A 17 -0.32 0.83 13.75
N LYS A 18 0.85 1.26 14.26
CA LYS A 18 1.27 1.07 15.65
C LYS A 18 0.35 1.79 16.64
N GLY A 19 -0.04 3.02 16.32
CA GLY A 19 -0.92 3.83 17.17
C GLY A 19 -2.32 3.23 17.28
N LEU A 20 -2.87 2.74 16.17
CA LEU A 20 -4.14 2.01 16.16
C LEU A 20 -4.02 0.68 16.91
N SER A 21 -2.91 -0.04 16.75
CA SER A 21 -2.69 -1.32 17.42
C SER A 21 -2.64 -1.17 18.94
N LYS A 22 -2.01 -0.10 19.44
CA LYS A 22 -1.97 0.24 20.86
C LYS A 22 -3.32 0.68 21.43
N LYS A 23 -4.24 1.16 20.58
CA LYS A 23 -5.61 1.53 20.97
C LYS A 23 -6.56 0.32 21.03
N GLY A 24 -6.04 -0.90 20.93
CA GLY A 24 -6.82 -2.14 21.03
C GLY A 24 -7.27 -2.71 19.69
N ASN A 25 -6.89 -2.10 18.56
CA ASN A 25 -7.18 -2.66 17.24
C ASN A 25 -6.15 -3.74 16.89
N ASN A 26 -6.47 -4.99 17.18
CA ASN A 26 -5.56 -6.13 16.94
C ASN A 26 -5.63 -6.70 15.51
N ASN A 27 -6.51 -6.14 14.69
CA ASN A 27 -6.72 -6.54 13.30
C ASN A 27 -6.29 -5.37 12.41
N ILE A 28 -5.00 -5.29 12.13
CA ILE A 28 -4.43 -4.30 11.21
C ILE A 28 -3.49 -5.02 10.26
N ILE A 29 -3.70 -4.81 8.96
CA ILE A 29 -2.80 -5.27 7.90
C ILE A 29 -2.33 -4.06 7.12
N VAL A 30 -1.02 -3.87 7.07
CA VAL A 30 -0.36 -2.88 6.23
C VAL A 30 0.19 -3.61 5.01
N PHE A 31 -0.14 -3.14 3.80
CA PHE A 31 0.41 -3.67 2.57
C PHE A 31 1.34 -2.65 1.92
N ASN A 32 2.55 -3.08 1.57
CA ASN A 32 3.55 -2.26 0.90
C ASN A 32 4.23 -3.03 -0.24
N PRO A 33 4.21 -2.51 -1.47
CA PRO A 33 5.07 -3.01 -2.53
C PRO A 33 6.55 -2.84 -2.16
N SER A 34 7.38 -3.81 -2.54
CA SER A 34 8.80 -3.76 -2.24
C SER A 34 9.53 -2.78 -3.16
N TRP A 35 10.65 -2.23 -2.70
CA TRP A 35 11.54 -1.38 -3.51
C TRP A 35 12.87 -2.06 -3.86
N ASP A 36 13.15 -3.17 -3.20
CA ASP A 36 14.41 -3.89 -3.30
C ASP A 36 14.48 -4.75 -4.58
N ASN A 37 15.66 -4.84 -5.19
CA ASN A 37 15.87 -5.59 -6.44
C ASN A 37 15.73 -7.11 -6.25
N ASN A 38 15.82 -7.59 -5.01
CA ASN A 38 15.85 -9.02 -4.69
C ASN A 38 14.52 -9.58 -4.18
N SER A 39 13.45 -8.79 -4.11
CA SER A 39 12.16 -9.25 -3.56
C SER A 39 11.25 -9.85 -4.65
N ASN A 40 11.57 -11.07 -5.10
CA ASN A 40 10.66 -11.88 -5.93
C ASN A 40 9.65 -12.68 -5.08
N MET A 41 9.52 -12.38 -3.78
CA MET A 41 8.69 -13.12 -2.85
C MET A 41 7.94 -12.18 -1.91
N VAL A 42 6.70 -12.55 -1.59
CA VAL A 42 5.88 -11.91 -0.58
C VAL A 42 6.48 -12.20 0.80
N LYS A 43 6.65 -11.17 1.63
CA LYS A 43 7.09 -11.32 3.03
C LYS A 43 6.00 -10.86 3.96
N ILE A 44 5.74 -11.63 5.01
CA ILE A 44 4.82 -11.26 6.09
C ILE A 44 5.65 -11.04 7.33
N ILE A 45 5.52 -9.86 7.93
CA ILE A 45 6.25 -9.44 9.13
C ILE A 45 5.20 -9.11 10.19
N PHE A 46 5.34 -9.71 11.37
CA PHE A 46 4.52 -9.38 12.53
C PHE A 46 5.24 -8.33 13.36
N ILE A 47 4.58 -7.20 13.61
CA ILE A 47 5.14 -6.08 14.37
C ILE A 47 4.12 -5.71 15.43
N ASP A 48 4.48 -5.90 16.69
CA ASP A 48 3.56 -5.74 17.82
C ASP A 48 2.22 -6.48 17.54
N ASN A 49 1.13 -5.73 17.40
CA ASN A 49 -0.22 -6.24 17.17
C ASN A 49 -0.73 -6.01 15.73
N PHE A 50 0.16 -5.79 14.75
CA PHE A 50 -0.22 -5.65 13.34
C PHE A 50 0.66 -6.48 12.39
N LYS A 51 0.12 -6.76 11.20
CA LYS A 51 0.82 -7.50 10.14
C LYS A 51 1.26 -6.53 9.05
N LEU A 52 2.52 -6.60 8.64
CA LEU A 52 3.04 -5.93 7.46
C LEU A 52 3.27 -6.96 6.36
N VAL A 53 2.59 -6.80 5.23
CA VAL A 53 2.74 -7.61 4.02
C VAL A 53 3.55 -6.82 3.01
N LYS A 54 4.77 -7.29 2.72
CA LYS A 54 5.61 -6.74 1.65
C LYS A 54 5.34 -7.52 0.35
N GLY A 55 4.86 -6.82 -0.68
CA GLY A 55 4.56 -7.36 -2.00
C GLY A 55 5.77 -7.39 -2.95
N TYR A 56 5.48 -7.55 -4.23
CA TYR A 56 6.46 -7.49 -5.32
C TYR A 56 6.94 -6.07 -5.59
N LYS A 57 8.09 -5.97 -6.26
CA LYS A 57 8.66 -4.69 -6.67
C LYS A 57 7.78 -4.00 -7.71
N TYR A 58 7.65 -2.68 -7.60
CA TYR A 58 7.05 -1.86 -8.65
C TYR A 58 7.77 -2.03 -9.99
N LYS A 59 6.99 -2.16 -11.07
CA LYS A 59 7.53 -2.19 -12.44
C LYS A 59 7.59 -0.79 -13.02
N ASN A 60 8.75 -0.41 -13.55
CA ASN A 60 8.97 0.92 -14.14
C ASN A 60 8.10 1.19 -15.39
N LEU A 61 7.78 0.14 -16.16
CA LEU A 61 7.10 0.26 -17.45
C LEU A 61 5.63 0.72 -17.36
N LEU A 62 4.97 0.50 -16.22
CA LEU A 62 3.56 0.84 -16.02
C LEU A 62 3.36 1.78 -14.84
N TYR A 63 4.28 2.74 -14.67
CA TYR A 63 4.22 3.73 -13.60
C TYR A 63 4.04 3.13 -12.20
N GLY A 64 4.73 2.01 -11.95
CA GLY A 64 4.66 1.27 -10.70
C GLY A 64 3.50 0.28 -10.59
N PHE A 65 2.74 0.00 -11.64
CA PHE A 65 1.75 -1.09 -11.58
C PHE A 65 2.41 -2.47 -11.59
N ASP A 66 1.90 -3.37 -10.73
CA ASP A 66 2.18 -4.80 -10.81
C ASP A 66 0.91 -5.59 -10.48
N ILE A 67 0.43 -6.39 -11.45
CA ILE A 67 -0.75 -7.24 -11.29
C ILE A 67 -0.61 -8.23 -10.12
N LYS A 68 0.61 -8.68 -9.80
CA LYS A 68 0.83 -9.57 -8.67
C LYS A 68 0.53 -8.88 -7.34
N ASN A 69 0.82 -7.59 -7.24
CA ASN A 69 0.47 -6.79 -6.06
C ASN A 69 -1.05 -6.59 -5.96
N VAL A 70 -1.74 -6.43 -7.08
CA VAL A 70 -3.21 -6.39 -7.12
C VAL A 70 -3.80 -7.70 -6.57
N GLU A 71 -3.28 -8.85 -7.01
CA GLU A 71 -3.73 -10.16 -6.55
C GLU A 71 -3.51 -10.35 -5.05
N ILE A 72 -2.35 -9.93 -4.53
CA ILE A 72 -2.09 -9.96 -3.09
C ILE A 72 -3.11 -9.11 -2.33
N VAL A 73 -3.36 -7.88 -2.79
CA VAL A 73 -4.34 -6.99 -2.13
C VAL A 73 -5.73 -7.63 -2.18
N LYS A 74 -6.17 -8.19 -3.31
CA LYS A 74 -7.45 -8.91 -3.40
C LYS A 74 -7.54 -10.07 -2.39
N ASN A 75 -6.47 -10.85 -2.28
CA ASN A 75 -6.40 -11.96 -1.32
C ASN A 75 -6.47 -11.45 0.13
N ILE A 76 -5.79 -10.35 0.44
CA ILE A 76 -5.90 -9.69 1.75
C ILE A 76 -7.35 -9.26 1.98
N LEU A 77 -7.98 -8.55 1.04
CA LEU A 77 -9.35 -8.07 1.20
C LEU A 77 -10.36 -9.21 1.42
N ASN A 78 -10.23 -10.30 0.66
CA ASN A 78 -11.10 -11.47 0.78
C ASN A 78 -10.93 -12.19 2.12
N PHE A 79 -9.69 -12.36 2.59
CA PHE A 79 -9.41 -13.10 3.82
C PHE A 79 -9.64 -12.25 5.08
N PHE A 80 -9.18 -11.00 5.05
CA PHE A 80 -9.20 -10.10 6.19
C PHE A 80 -10.55 -9.43 6.39
N ASN A 81 -11.32 -9.21 5.31
CA ASN A 81 -12.61 -8.54 5.31
C ASN A 81 -12.61 -7.21 6.12
N PRO A 82 -11.79 -6.22 5.70
CA PRO A 82 -11.61 -5.00 6.49
C PRO A 82 -12.89 -4.16 6.59
N ASN A 83 -13.08 -3.50 7.73
CA ASN A 83 -14.13 -2.49 7.89
C ASN A 83 -13.80 -1.16 7.23
N ILE A 84 -12.51 -0.89 6.98
CA ILE A 84 -12.02 0.34 6.36
C ILE A 84 -10.72 0.05 5.63
N ILE A 85 -10.53 0.69 4.47
CA ILE A 85 -9.26 0.66 3.74
C ILE A 85 -8.70 2.07 3.71
N HIS A 86 -7.47 2.24 4.17
CA HIS A 86 -6.77 3.53 4.13
C HIS A 86 -5.60 3.45 3.14
N LEU A 87 -5.71 4.18 2.04
CA LEU A 87 -4.69 4.26 1.00
C LEU A 87 -3.87 5.54 1.16
N HIS A 88 -2.54 5.39 1.08
CA HIS A 88 -1.58 6.48 1.24
C HIS A 88 -0.72 6.67 0.00
N GLY A 89 -0.57 7.94 -0.42
CA GLY A 89 0.37 8.35 -1.46
C GLY A 89 -0.18 8.26 -2.88
N ILE A 90 0.39 9.05 -3.80
CA ILE A 90 0.06 9.05 -5.24
C ILE A 90 1.33 8.91 -6.12
N HIS A 91 2.42 8.40 -5.54
CA HIS A 91 3.73 8.33 -6.21
C HIS A 91 3.76 7.39 -7.43
N THR A 92 2.75 6.53 -7.57
CA THR A 92 2.56 5.55 -8.66
C THR A 92 1.07 5.45 -9.02
N LEU A 93 0.75 4.78 -10.12
CA LEU A 93 -0.64 4.55 -10.57
C LEU A 93 -1.35 3.55 -9.64
N PHE A 94 -0.58 2.86 -8.80
CA PHE A 94 -1.07 1.85 -7.89
C PHE A 94 -2.19 2.36 -6.98
N SER A 95 -2.07 3.55 -6.38
CA SER A 95 -3.12 4.05 -5.47
C SER A 95 -4.45 4.34 -6.20
N PRO A 96 -4.48 5.12 -7.30
CA PRO A 96 -5.68 5.29 -8.11
C PRO A 96 -6.30 3.97 -8.60
N GLU A 97 -5.48 3.03 -9.05
CA GLU A 97 -5.94 1.72 -9.53
C GLU A 97 -6.54 0.88 -8.40
N MET A 98 -5.92 0.90 -7.21
CA MET A 98 -6.47 0.24 -6.02
C MET A 98 -7.81 0.86 -5.64
N ILE A 99 -7.95 2.19 -5.68
CA ILE A 99 -9.24 2.85 -5.44
C ILE A 99 -10.28 2.35 -6.44
N TYR A 100 -9.96 2.33 -7.73
CA TYR A 100 -10.88 1.85 -8.77
C TYR A 100 -11.29 0.39 -8.55
N ILE A 101 -10.33 -0.50 -8.29
CA ILE A 101 -10.57 -1.93 -8.05
C ILE A 101 -11.41 -2.14 -6.79
N ILE A 102 -11.08 -1.46 -5.69
CA ILE A 102 -11.84 -1.55 -4.44
C ILE A 102 -13.26 -1.05 -4.65
N LYS A 103 -13.45 0.11 -5.29
CA LYS A 103 -14.79 0.63 -5.56
C LYS A 103 -15.61 -0.25 -6.49
N LYS A 104 -14.98 -0.93 -7.44
CA LYS A 104 -15.65 -1.82 -8.39
C LYS A 104 -16.04 -3.18 -7.78
N TYR A 105 -15.19 -3.77 -6.96
CA TYR A 105 -15.35 -5.16 -6.49
C TYR A 105 -15.65 -5.29 -4.99
N TYR A 106 -15.38 -4.24 -4.21
CA TYR A 106 -15.52 -4.20 -2.75
C TYR A 106 -16.25 -2.92 -2.31
N ALA A 107 -17.29 -2.54 -3.06
CA ALA A 107 -17.97 -1.25 -2.95
C ALA A 107 -18.50 -0.92 -1.54
N ASN A 108 -18.80 -1.96 -0.74
CA ASN A 108 -19.32 -1.82 0.63
C ASN A 108 -18.25 -1.43 1.66
N ILE A 109 -16.96 -1.53 1.31
CA ILE A 109 -15.86 -1.19 2.21
C ILE A 109 -15.51 0.30 2.02
N PRO A 110 -15.61 1.14 3.07
CA PRO A 110 -15.23 2.54 2.98
C PRO A 110 -13.73 2.68 2.70
N VAL A 111 -13.39 3.61 1.80
CA VAL A 111 -12.01 3.90 1.40
C VAL A 111 -11.68 5.32 1.81
N VAL A 112 -10.65 5.47 2.64
CA VAL A 112 -10.03 6.75 2.98
C VAL A 112 -8.76 6.87 2.13
N PHE A 113 -8.63 7.98 1.42
CA PHE A 113 -7.45 8.26 0.62
C PHE A 113 -6.74 9.50 1.15
N SER A 114 -5.45 9.36 1.46
CA SER A 114 -4.58 10.45 1.87
C SER A 114 -3.52 10.66 0.78
N PRO A 115 -3.69 11.65 -0.12
CA PRO A 115 -2.72 11.93 -1.15
C PRO A 115 -1.45 12.51 -0.50
N HIS A 116 -0.31 11.92 -0.83
CA HIS A 116 0.99 12.44 -0.47
C HIS A 116 1.83 12.52 -1.74
N LEU A 117 2.49 13.67 -1.92
CA LEU A 117 3.45 13.90 -2.99
C LEU A 117 4.84 13.75 -2.40
N ASP A 118 5.70 13.01 -3.10
CA ASP A 118 7.12 12.94 -2.81
C ASP A 118 7.81 13.70 -3.94
N ALA A 119 8.93 14.35 -3.65
CA ALA A 119 9.62 15.24 -4.58
C ALA A 119 10.20 14.50 -5.81
N THR A 120 10.08 13.17 -5.86
CA THR A 120 10.57 12.29 -6.91
C THR A 120 9.63 12.27 -8.13
N ARG A 121 9.53 13.42 -8.82
CA ARG A 121 8.91 13.59 -10.15
C ARG A 121 9.84 13.13 -11.28
N SER A 122 10.26 11.86 -11.27
CA SER A 122 11.27 11.37 -12.23
C SER A 122 10.79 10.18 -13.07
N THR A 123 9.50 10.08 -13.34
CA THR A 123 8.91 9.01 -14.16
C THR A 123 8.16 9.63 -15.33
N PHE A 124 8.30 9.06 -16.53
CA PHE A 124 7.80 9.62 -17.78
C PHE A 124 6.32 10.03 -17.71
N ALA A 125 5.45 9.15 -17.20
CA ALA A 125 4.03 9.44 -17.03
C ALA A 125 3.73 10.50 -15.96
N GLY A 126 4.59 10.67 -14.96
CA GLY A 126 4.44 11.69 -13.93
C GLY A 126 4.76 13.09 -14.45
N ASN A 127 5.51 13.16 -15.55
CA ASN A 127 5.85 14.39 -16.24
C ASN A 127 4.90 14.73 -17.41
N HIS A 128 4.12 13.76 -17.91
CA HIS A 128 3.35 13.93 -19.16
C HIS A 128 1.86 13.53 -19.07
N LEU A 129 1.43 12.80 -18.04
CA LEU A 129 0.03 12.37 -17.87
C LEU A 129 -0.64 13.05 -16.68
N TRP A 130 -0.01 14.11 -16.13
CA TRP A 130 -0.58 15.02 -15.15
C TRP A 130 -0.44 16.45 -15.67
#